data_AF-A0A0M9E6P9-F1
#
_entry.id   AF-A0A0M9E6P9-F1
#
_cell.length_a   1.000
_cell.length_b   1.000
_cell.length_c   1.000
_cell.angle_alpha   90.00
_cell.angle_beta   90.00
_cell.angle_gamma   90.00
#
_symmetry.space_group_name_H-M   'P 1'
#
loop_
_entity.id
_entity.type
_entity.pdbx_description
1 polymer ?
#
loop_
_entity_poly.entity_id
_entity_poly.type
_entity_poly.pdbx_seq_one_letter_code
_entity_poly.pdbx_strand_id
1 'polypeptide(L)'
;MQIPWKVDSLYQYLDMVKSGNIPDFSECCLICGAKDCATYNGCYPRSVIDPLINFFMDDFSILQYLCHQKGDNPVTHHVTFSLLPWMLIPYHRLPLLFIIFAIKIKLQNKISYIKLITELDIDFNNFYELFDSFDFINVNTLFVCKTIIAFAFNRFIESGIGNRIIDHNLYQNILNDNDNSRLLHFIDLVSNYKYEYKGQTIFGPVAFA
;
A
#
# COMPACT_ATOMS: atom_id res chain seq x y z
N MET A 1 -13.47 -8.96 -3.24
CA MET A 1 -12.36 -9.91 -2.99
C MET A 1 -11.21 -9.62 -3.96
N GLN A 2 -9.96 -9.73 -3.54
CA GLN A 2 -8.78 -9.57 -4.42
C GLN A 2 -8.19 -10.95 -4.70
N ILE A 3 -8.01 -11.29 -5.97
CA ILE A 3 -7.48 -12.56 -6.43
C ILE A 3 -6.10 -12.33 -7.06
N PRO A 4 -5.08 -13.10 -6.67
CA PRO A 4 -3.78 -13.08 -7.33
C PRO A 4 -3.88 -13.60 -8.76
N TRP A 5 -3.40 -12.78 -9.69
CA TRP A 5 -3.15 -13.20 -11.05
C TRP A 5 -1.65 -13.22 -11.31
N LYS A 6 -1.16 -14.41 -11.68
CA LYS A 6 0.24 -14.63 -11.99
C LYS A 6 0.57 -14.03 -13.36
N VAL A 7 1.38 -12.98 -13.34
CA VAL A 7 1.92 -12.25 -14.48
C VAL A 7 3.40 -11.98 -14.19
N ASP A 8 4.20 -11.87 -15.23
CA ASP A 8 5.66 -11.71 -15.15
C ASP A 8 6.07 -10.29 -14.76
N SER A 9 5.24 -9.28 -15.09
CA SER A 9 5.50 -7.88 -14.73
C SER A 9 4.23 -7.02 -14.75
N LEU A 10 4.31 -5.83 -14.12
CA LEU A 10 3.23 -4.83 -14.16
C LEU A 10 2.99 -4.32 -15.59
N TYR A 11 4.04 -4.21 -16.40
CA TYR A 11 3.93 -3.82 -17.81
C TYR A 11 3.17 -4.87 -18.64
N GLN A 12 3.51 -6.15 -18.48
CA GLN A 12 2.80 -7.24 -19.17
C GLN A 12 1.32 -7.23 -18.82
N TYR A 13 0.98 -7.07 -17.54
CA TYR A 13 -0.42 -6.95 -17.12
C TYR A 13 -1.14 -5.79 -17.83
N LEU A 14 -0.54 -4.61 -17.88
CA LEU A 14 -1.14 -3.46 -18.56
C LEU A 14 -1.34 -3.69 -20.06
N ASP A 15 -0.39 -4.34 -20.73
CA ASP A 15 -0.51 -4.67 -22.14
C ASP A 15 -1.64 -5.69 -22.39
N MET A 16 -1.82 -6.66 -21.50
CA MET A 16 -2.95 -7.59 -21.55
C MET A 16 -4.29 -6.88 -21.36
N VAL A 17 -4.38 -5.98 -20.37
CA VAL A 17 -5.61 -5.19 -20.14
C VAL A 17 -5.94 -4.31 -21.34
N LYS A 18 -4.94 -3.63 -21.93
CA LYS A 18 -5.13 -2.76 -23.11
C LYS A 18 -5.52 -3.53 -24.36
N SER A 19 -4.97 -4.74 -24.55
CA SER A 19 -5.28 -5.59 -25.71
C SER A 19 -6.59 -6.36 -25.56
N GLY A 20 -7.26 -6.28 -24.41
CA GLY A 20 -8.47 -7.04 -24.12
C GLY A 20 -8.21 -8.53 -23.89
N ASN A 21 -6.95 -8.93 -23.71
CA ASN A 21 -6.56 -10.30 -23.38
C ASN A 21 -6.75 -10.56 -21.88
N ILE A 22 -8.01 -10.52 -21.44
CA ILE A 22 -8.41 -10.68 -20.04
C ILE A 22 -8.88 -12.11 -19.78
N PRO A 23 -8.67 -12.66 -18.57
CA PRO A 23 -9.12 -14.02 -18.25
C PRO A 23 -10.63 -14.20 -18.36
N ASP A 24 -11.04 -15.37 -18.83
CA ASP A 24 -12.43 -15.79 -18.81
C ASP A 24 -12.69 -16.72 -17.60
N PHE A 25 -13.79 -16.48 -16.90
CA PHE A 25 -14.26 -17.27 -15.75
C PHE A 25 -15.64 -17.87 -16.01
N SER A 26 -16.03 -18.01 -17.27
CA SER A 26 -17.25 -18.72 -17.69
C SER A 26 -17.31 -20.13 -17.14
N GLU A 27 -16.22 -20.90 -17.16
CA GLU A 27 -16.23 -22.28 -16.68
C GLU A 27 -16.36 -22.41 -15.16
N CYS A 28 -15.91 -21.43 -14.38
CA CYS A 28 -15.97 -21.46 -12.92
C CYS A 28 -15.82 -20.06 -12.30
N CYS A 29 -16.85 -19.61 -11.57
CA CYS A 29 -16.78 -18.37 -10.80
C CYS A 29 -15.90 -18.54 -9.56
N LEU A 30 -14.90 -17.67 -9.39
CA LEU A 30 -13.99 -17.71 -8.24
C LEU A 30 -14.65 -17.39 -6.88
N ILE A 31 -15.87 -16.85 -6.87
CA ILE A 31 -16.61 -16.58 -5.63
C ILE A 31 -17.50 -17.76 -5.22
N CYS A 32 -18.28 -18.32 -6.14
CA CYS A 32 -19.32 -19.31 -5.82
C CYS A 32 -19.17 -20.66 -6.53
N GLY A 33 -18.14 -20.84 -7.36
CA GLY A 33 -17.86 -22.08 -8.10
C GLY A 33 -18.79 -22.37 -9.29
N ALA A 34 -19.87 -21.62 -9.48
CA ALA A 34 -20.83 -21.88 -10.54
C ALA A 34 -20.28 -21.52 -11.94
N LYS A 35 -20.67 -22.32 -12.93
CA LYS A 35 -20.47 -22.06 -14.36
C LYS A 35 -21.36 -20.90 -14.85
N ASP A 36 -20.87 -20.16 -15.84
CA ASP A 36 -21.48 -18.98 -16.47
C ASP A 36 -21.99 -17.94 -15.46
N CYS A 37 -21.29 -17.81 -14.34
CA CYS A 37 -21.69 -16.97 -13.21
C CYS A 37 -20.82 -15.74 -13.03
N ALA A 38 -19.57 -15.74 -13.49
CA ALA A 38 -18.70 -14.58 -13.44
C ALA A 38 -18.74 -13.83 -14.77
N THR A 39 -19.00 -12.53 -14.74
CA THR A 39 -18.90 -11.66 -15.92
C THR A 39 -17.91 -10.55 -15.68
N TYR A 40 -17.11 -10.22 -16.70
CA TYR A 40 -16.25 -9.05 -16.65
C TYR A 40 -17.08 -7.77 -16.43
N ASN A 41 -16.68 -6.96 -15.46
CA ASN A 41 -17.38 -5.77 -15.00
C ASN A 41 -16.57 -4.48 -15.24
N GLY A 42 -15.57 -4.54 -16.12
CA GLY A 42 -14.69 -3.40 -16.39
C GLY A 42 -13.46 -3.35 -15.48
N CYS A 43 -12.83 -2.17 -15.46
CA CYS A 43 -11.69 -1.88 -14.60
C CYS A 43 -12.05 -0.77 -13.60
N TYR A 44 -11.41 -0.76 -12.44
CA TYR A 44 -11.35 0.41 -11.59
C TYR A 44 -9.90 0.91 -11.47
N PRO A 45 -9.68 2.24 -11.41
CA PRO A 45 -8.34 2.78 -11.23
C PRO A 45 -7.86 2.57 -9.80
N ARG A 46 -6.58 2.25 -9.65
CA ARG A 46 -5.89 2.21 -8.36
C ARG A 46 -4.49 2.79 -8.52
N SER A 47 -4.04 3.59 -7.57
CA SER A 47 -2.65 4.02 -7.57
C SER A 47 -1.74 2.87 -7.20
N VAL A 48 -0.70 2.66 -8.01
CA VAL A 48 0.30 1.60 -7.84
C VAL A 48 1.68 2.21 -7.81
N ILE A 49 2.46 1.79 -6.81
CA ILE A 49 3.85 2.18 -6.62
C ILE A 49 4.64 0.89 -6.47
N ASP A 50 5.57 0.64 -7.40
CA ASP A 50 6.60 -0.36 -7.22
C ASP A 50 7.97 0.33 -7.25
N PRO A 51 8.57 0.57 -6.08
CA PRO A 51 9.84 1.28 -5.99
C PRO A 51 11.03 0.46 -6.54
N LEU A 52 10.93 -0.86 -6.64
CA LEU A 52 12.04 -1.71 -7.09
C LEU A 52 12.31 -1.55 -8.58
N ILE A 53 11.26 -1.31 -9.35
CA ILE A 53 11.34 -1.08 -10.80
C ILE A 53 11.07 0.38 -11.19
N ASN A 54 11.09 1.30 -10.21
CA ASN A 54 10.76 2.73 -10.39
C ASN A 54 9.43 2.95 -11.15
N PHE A 55 8.41 2.15 -10.81
CA PHE A 55 7.11 2.19 -11.46
C PHE A 55 6.12 2.95 -10.59
N PHE A 56 5.47 3.94 -11.20
CA PHE A 56 4.42 4.73 -10.58
C PHE A 56 3.29 4.95 -11.58
N MET A 57 2.07 4.65 -11.17
CA MET A 57 0.88 4.89 -11.98
C MET A 57 -0.30 5.24 -11.08
N ASP A 58 -0.84 6.43 -11.22
CA ASP A 58 -1.99 6.91 -10.43
C ASP A 58 -3.28 6.15 -10.77
N ASP A 59 -3.46 5.80 -12.05
CA ASP A 59 -4.66 5.17 -12.60
C ASP A 59 -4.38 3.75 -13.13
N PHE A 60 -3.73 2.90 -12.32
CA PHE A 60 -3.49 1.52 -12.70
C PHE A 60 -4.81 0.75 -12.78
N SER A 61 -5.16 0.25 -13.96
CA SER A 61 -6.45 -0.37 -14.23
C SER A 61 -6.52 -1.77 -13.64
N ILE A 62 -7.34 -1.99 -12.61
CA ILE A 62 -7.55 -3.31 -12.01
C ILE A 62 -8.82 -3.94 -12.58
N LEU A 63 -8.67 -5.10 -13.22
CA LEU A 63 -9.79 -5.90 -13.74
C LEU A 63 -10.75 -6.29 -12.62
N GLN A 64 -12.05 -6.11 -12.86
CA GLN A 64 -13.11 -6.47 -11.95
C GLN A 64 -14.11 -7.41 -12.63
N TYR A 65 -14.62 -8.36 -11.86
CA TYR A 65 -15.64 -9.31 -12.27
C TYR A 65 -16.79 -9.31 -11.28
N LEU A 66 -18.00 -9.50 -11.80
CA LEU A 66 -19.24 -9.61 -11.04
C LEU A 66 -19.64 -11.09 -10.96
N CYS A 67 -19.91 -11.55 -9.75
CA CYS A 67 -20.53 -12.85 -9.48
C CYS A 67 -22.06 -12.68 -9.43
N HIS A 68 -22.77 -13.43 -10.27
CA HIS A 68 -24.25 -13.47 -10.27
C HIS A 68 -24.85 -14.38 -9.20
N GLN A 69 -24.03 -14.87 -8.26
CA GLN A 69 -24.45 -15.71 -7.12
C GLN A 69 -25.28 -16.94 -7.52
N LYS A 70 -24.93 -17.58 -8.64
CA LYS A 70 -25.61 -18.80 -9.12
C LYS A 70 -25.22 -20.07 -8.36
N GLY A 71 -24.13 -20.03 -7.58
CA GLY A 71 -23.62 -21.17 -6.81
C GLY A 71 -23.97 -21.10 -5.33
N ASP A 72 -24.07 -22.26 -4.69
CA ASP A 72 -24.66 -22.39 -3.35
C ASP A 72 -23.66 -22.20 -2.19
N ASN A 73 -22.34 -22.22 -2.46
CA ASN A 73 -21.29 -22.16 -1.44
C ASN A 73 -20.30 -21.01 -1.73
N PRO A 74 -20.69 -19.75 -1.55
CA PRO A 74 -19.80 -18.62 -1.78
C PRO A 74 -18.66 -18.60 -0.74
N VAL A 75 -17.43 -18.42 -1.19
CA VAL A 75 -16.25 -18.30 -0.31
C VAL A 75 -16.19 -16.95 0.42
N THR A 76 -17.05 -16.00 0.05
CA THR A 76 -17.10 -14.64 0.62
C THR A 76 -18.47 -14.01 0.37
N HIS A 77 -18.88 -13.04 1.20
CA HIS A 77 -20.11 -12.26 1.01
C HIS A 77 -20.00 -11.20 -0.10
N HIS A 78 -18.80 -10.91 -0.61
CA HIS A 78 -18.64 -9.96 -1.70
C HIS A 78 -19.22 -10.51 -3.00
N VAL A 79 -19.87 -9.64 -3.80
CA VAL A 79 -20.40 -10.00 -5.13
C VAL A 79 -19.43 -9.68 -6.27
N THR A 80 -18.31 -9.00 -5.97
CA THR A 80 -17.26 -8.70 -6.95
C THR A 80 -15.92 -9.24 -6.52
N PHE A 81 -15.14 -9.70 -7.49
CA PHE A 81 -13.73 -10.00 -7.32
C PHE A 81 -12.87 -9.23 -8.33
N SER A 82 -11.63 -9.00 -7.95
CA SER A 82 -10.68 -8.20 -8.73
C SER A 82 -9.42 -9.00 -8.97
N LEU A 83 -8.90 -8.98 -10.21
CA LEU A 83 -7.64 -9.64 -10.53
C LEU A 83 -6.49 -8.64 -10.37
N LEU A 84 -5.69 -8.86 -9.33
CA LEU A 84 -4.50 -8.05 -9.07
C LEU A 84 -3.27 -8.84 -9.51
N PRO A 85 -2.30 -8.22 -10.21
CA PRO A 85 -0.98 -8.78 -10.35
C PRO A 85 -0.48 -9.26 -8.99
N TRP A 86 0.02 -10.49 -8.92
CA TRP A 86 0.46 -11.08 -7.64
C TRP A 86 1.51 -10.23 -6.90
N MET A 87 2.36 -9.49 -7.63
CA MET A 87 3.33 -8.54 -7.06
C MET A 87 2.67 -7.39 -6.28
N LEU A 88 1.41 -7.05 -6.60
CA LEU A 88 0.64 -6.00 -5.94
C LEU A 88 -0.22 -6.50 -4.78
N ILE A 89 -0.24 -7.81 -4.55
CA ILE A 89 -0.94 -8.36 -3.39
C ILE A 89 0.07 -8.39 -2.25
N PRO A 90 -0.16 -7.59 -1.20
CA PRO A 90 0.70 -7.65 -0.03
C PRO A 90 0.47 -9.00 0.65
N TYR A 91 1.39 -9.94 0.46
CA TYR A 91 1.42 -11.21 1.19
C TYR A 91 1.58 -10.97 2.71
N HIS A 92 2.14 -9.82 3.08
CA HIS A 92 2.18 -9.31 4.45
C HIS A 92 1.66 -7.87 4.47
N ARG A 93 0.57 -7.63 5.21
CA ARG A 93 0.08 -6.28 5.45
C ARG A 93 0.80 -5.71 6.66
N LEU A 94 1.93 -5.04 6.45
CA LEU A 94 2.47 -4.18 7.51
C LEU A 94 1.57 -2.94 7.65
N PRO A 95 1.07 -2.62 8.85
CA PRO A 95 0.27 -1.43 9.05
C PRO A 95 1.10 -0.20 8.72
N LEU A 96 0.49 0.82 8.10
CA LEU A 96 1.20 2.06 7.76
C LEU A 96 1.86 2.69 9.00
N LEU A 97 1.17 2.64 10.15
CA LEU A 97 1.72 3.07 11.44
C LEU A 97 3.03 2.34 11.79
N PHE A 98 3.08 1.03 11.58
CA PHE A 98 4.27 0.23 11.82
C PHE A 98 5.41 0.62 10.87
N ILE A 99 5.10 0.79 9.57
CA ILE A 99 6.07 1.20 8.55
C ILE A 99 6.71 2.54 8.95
N ILE A 100 5.91 3.53 9.34
CA ILE A 100 6.37 4.85 9.77
C ILE A 100 7.20 4.73 11.06
N PHE A 101 6.73 3.99 12.05
CA PHE A 101 7.43 3.76 13.32
C PHE A 101 8.81 3.13 13.12
N ALA A 102 8.90 2.06 12.31
CA ALA A 102 10.15 1.37 12.03
C ALA A 102 11.19 2.29 11.39
N ILE A 103 10.78 3.06 10.37
CA ILE A 103 11.70 4.00 9.71
C ILE A 103 12.07 5.16 10.64
N LYS A 104 11.14 5.63 11.48
CA LYS A 104 11.43 6.65 12.49
C LYS A 104 12.54 6.22 13.45
N ILE A 105 12.43 5.02 14.05
CA ILE A 105 13.47 4.47 14.94
C ILE A 105 14.82 4.42 14.22
N LYS A 106 14.83 3.91 12.98
CA LYS A 106 16.06 3.81 12.20
C LYS A 106 16.76 5.17 12.03
N LEU A 107 15.99 6.21 11.68
CA LEU A 107 16.53 7.54 11.44
C LEU A 107 16.97 8.23 12.74
N GLN A 108 16.16 8.15 13.80
CA GLN A 108 16.45 8.77 15.09
C GLN A 108 17.69 8.15 15.75
N ASN A 109 17.75 6.81 15.79
CA ASN A 109 18.83 6.09 16.49
C ASN A 109 20.04 5.83 15.59
N LYS A 110 19.97 6.15 14.29
CA LYS A 110 21.02 5.95 13.29
C LYS A 110 21.55 4.50 13.27
N ILE A 111 20.65 3.53 13.45
CA ILE A 111 20.99 2.11 13.54
C ILE A 111 20.98 1.38 12.19
N SER A 112 21.74 0.28 12.11
CA SER A 112 21.70 -0.63 10.95
C SER A 112 20.32 -1.30 10.84
N TYR A 113 19.98 -1.81 9.66
CA TYR A 113 18.71 -2.55 9.50
C TYR A 113 18.70 -3.85 10.32
N ILE A 114 19.84 -4.52 10.47
CA ILE A 114 19.95 -5.72 11.31
C ILE A 114 19.60 -5.38 12.75
N LYS A 115 20.18 -4.30 13.30
CA LYS A 115 19.86 -3.86 14.65
C LYS A 115 18.39 -3.41 14.76
N LEU A 116 17.86 -2.72 13.74
CA LEU A 116 16.45 -2.32 13.73
C LEU A 116 15.51 -3.52 13.84
N ILE A 117 15.79 -4.63 13.15
CA ILE A 117 14.98 -5.86 13.27
C ILE A 117 14.96 -6.34 14.72
N THR A 118 16.12 -6.41 15.37
CA THR A 118 16.22 -6.81 16.78
C THR A 118 15.44 -5.88 17.73
N GLU A 119 15.46 -4.57 17.49
CA GLU A 119 14.68 -3.61 18.28
C GLU A 119 13.16 -3.76 18.01
N LEU A 120 12.78 -3.98 16.74
CA LEU A 120 11.39 -4.15 16.35
C LEU A 120 10.80 -5.47 16.84
N ASP A 121 11.56 -6.56 16.94
CA ASP A 121 11.07 -7.84 17.46
C ASP A 121 10.53 -7.71 18.89
N ILE A 122 11.09 -6.80 19.69
CA ILE A 122 10.65 -6.50 21.06
C ILE A 122 9.29 -5.76 21.04
N ASP A 123 9.16 -4.77 20.15
CA ASP A 123 7.97 -3.93 20.03
C ASP A 123 6.85 -4.57 19.19
N PHE A 124 7.18 -5.50 18.29
CA PHE A 124 6.28 -6.14 17.33
C PHE A 124 5.16 -6.91 18.06
N ASN A 125 5.49 -7.55 19.18
CA ASN A 125 4.53 -8.24 20.03
C ASN A 125 3.44 -7.29 20.60
N ASN A 126 3.74 -5.99 20.77
CA ASN A 126 2.77 -5.01 21.26
C ASN A 126 1.83 -4.49 20.17
N PHE A 127 2.24 -4.55 18.90
CA PHE A 127 1.42 -4.10 17.76
C PHE A 127 0.41 -5.17 17.28
N TYR A 128 0.63 -6.44 17.62
CA TYR A 128 0.04 -7.57 16.88
C TYR A 128 -0.66 -8.65 17.73
N GLU A 129 -1.35 -8.29 18.81
CA GLU A 129 -2.34 -9.20 19.46
C GLU A 129 -3.54 -9.59 18.55
N LEU A 130 -3.60 -9.15 17.29
CA LEU A 130 -4.79 -9.26 16.42
C LEU A 130 -4.62 -10.09 15.13
N PHE A 131 -3.46 -10.63 14.80
CA PHE A 131 -3.30 -11.43 13.57
C PHE A 131 -2.35 -12.62 13.73
N ASP A 132 -2.91 -13.83 13.63
CA ASP A 132 -2.17 -15.10 13.54
C ASP A 132 -1.48 -15.21 12.17
N SER A 133 -0.17 -14.97 12.12
CA SER A 133 0.82 -15.70 11.30
C SER A 133 2.16 -14.95 11.29
N PHE A 134 3.20 -15.61 11.81
CA PHE A 134 4.57 -15.13 11.88
C PHE A 134 5.37 -15.42 10.61
N ASP A 135 6.26 -14.47 10.29
CA ASP A 135 7.59 -14.55 9.66
C ASP A 135 7.78 -13.38 8.69
N PHE A 136 8.81 -12.54 8.75
CA PHE A 136 9.71 -12.05 9.80
C PHE A 136 10.15 -10.73 9.17
N ILE A 137 9.99 -9.58 9.84
CA ILE A 137 10.39 -8.30 9.26
C ILE A 137 11.87 -8.40 8.89
N ASN A 138 12.16 -8.50 7.60
CA ASN A 138 13.51 -8.68 7.11
C ASN A 138 14.06 -7.38 6.56
N VAL A 139 15.36 -7.36 6.30
CA VAL A 139 16.07 -6.17 5.81
C VAL A 139 15.46 -5.66 4.50
N ASN A 140 15.04 -6.55 3.61
CA ASN A 140 14.44 -6.17 2.34
C ASN A 140 13.10 -5.46 2.54
N THR A 141 12.23 -5.99 3.42
CA THR A 141 10.96 -5.35 3.78
C THR A 141 11.18 -3.95 4.33
N LEU A 142 12.15 -3.77 5.23
CA LEU A 142 12.49 -2.45 5.79
C LEU A 142 13.08 -1.50 4.75
N PHE A 143 13.84 -2.01 3.78
CA PHE A 143 14.34 -1.22 2.68
C PHE A 143 13.20 -0.72 1.79
N VAL A 144 12.26 -1.60 1.41
CA VAL A 144 11.05 -1.23 0.65
C VAL A 144 10.24 -0.17 1.40
N CYS A 145 10.04 -0.36 2.71
CA CYS A 145 9.38 0.62 3.58
C CYS A 145 10.05 2.01 3.52
N LYS A 146 11.38 2.05 3.64
CA LYS A 146 12.15 3.31 3.51
C LYS A 146 11.93 3.94 2.14
N THR A 147 11.96 3.15 1.07
CA THR A 147 11.81 3.68 -0.30
C THR A 147 10.40 4.23 -0.54
N ILE A 148 9.35 3.58 -0.01
CA ILE A 148 7.98 4.09 -0.07
C ILE A 148 7.88 5.43 0.65
N ILE A 149 8.45 5.55 1.87
CA ILE A 149 8.42 6.81 2.63
C ILE A 149 9.23 7.90 1.91
N ALA A 150 10.40 7.57 1.34
CA ALA A 150 11.19 8.52 0.56
C ALA A 150 10.45 8.98 -0.71
N PHE A 151 9.73 8.07 -1.38
CA PHE A 151 8.91 8.41 -2.52
C PHE A 151 7.76 9.35 -2.12
N ALA A 152 7.03 9.04 -1.05
CA ALA A 152 5.98 9.90 -0.51
C ALA A 152 6.52 11.28 -0.12
N PHE A 153 7.71 11.32 0.48
CA PHE A 153 8.41 12.57 0.80
C PHE A 153 8.71 13.41 -0.46
N ASN A 154 9.26 12.80 -1.51
CA ASN A 154 9.53 13.51 -2.75
C ASN A 154 8.26 14.06 -3.40
N ARG A 155 7.18 13.27 -3.43
CA ARG A 155 5.87 13.72 -3.93
C ARG A 155 5.30 14.86 -3.09
N PHE A 156 5.49 14.81 -1.77
CA PHE A 156 5.13 15.91 -0.88
C PHE A 156 5.87 17.20 -1.24
N ILE A 157 7.18 17.14 -1.47
CA ILE A 157 7.97 18.30 -1.93
C ILE A 157 7.49 18.82 -3.29
N GLU A 158 7.35 17.93 -4.28
CA GLU A 158 6.92 18.26 -5.64
C GLU A 158 5.55 18.90 -5.69
N SER A 159 4.63 18.49 -4.81
CA SER A 159 3.26 19.01 -4.77
C SER A 159 3.18 20.50 -4.43
N GLY A 160 4.22 21.07 -3.79
CA GLY A 160 4.23 22.46 -3.34
C GLY A 160 3.16 22.80 -2.28
N ILE A 161 2.51 21.79 -1.69
CA ILE A 161 1.41 21.95 -0.71
C ILE A 161 1.87 22.68 0.57
N GLY A 162 3.17 22.65 0.85
CA GLY A 162 3.79 23.08 2.11
C GLY A 162 3.40 24.48 2.61
N ASN A 163 3.22 25.46 1.73
CA ASN A 163 2.97 26.84 2.15
C ASN A 163 1.51 27.17 2.48
N ARG A 164 0.55 26.26 2.19
CA ARG A 164 -0.89 26.53 2.41
C ARG A 164 -1.52 25.68 3.51
N ILE A 165 -0.96 24.50 3.77
CA ILE A 165 -1.55 23.50 4.67
C ILE A 165 -0.71 23.28 5.93
N ILE A 166 0.61 23.54 5.85
CA ILE A 166 1.57 23.25 6.92
C ILE A 166 2.21 24.54 7.39
N ASP A 167 2.64 24.57 8.65
CA ASP A 167 3.44 25.65 9.20
C ASP A 167 4.67 25.92 8.32
N HIS A 168 4.89 27.20 7.99
CA HIS A 168 5.94 27.61 7.06
C HIS A 168 7.34 27.26 7.58
N ASN A 169 7.59 27.39 8.89
CA ASN A 169 8.90 27.08 9.46
C ASN A 169 9.17 25.58 9.42
N LEU A 170 8.16 24.75 9.72
CA LEU A 170 8.27 23.30 9.57
C LEU A 170 8.55 22.90 8.12
N TYR A 171 7.87 23.52 7.15
CA TYR A 171 8.14 23.26 5.73
C TYR A 171 9.56 23.67 5.30
N GLN A 172 10.07 24.80 5.80
CA GLN A 172 11.45 25.22 5.56
C GLN A 172 12.48 24.26 6.18
N ASN A 173 12.22 23.74 7.39
CA ASN A 173 13.09 22.73 8.01
C ASN A 173 13.13 21.44 7.16
N ILE A 174 11.99 21.03 6.61
CA ILE A 174 11.90 19.87 5.71
C ILE A 174 12.68 20.10 4.39
N LEU A 175 12.82 21.34 3.93
CA LEU A 175 13.54 21.64 2.68
C LEU A 175 15.05 21.81 2.88
N ASN A 176 15.47 22.46 3.96
CA ASN A 176 16.82 23.01 4.09
C ASN A 176 17.77 22.17 4.95
N ASP A 177 17.29 21.15 5.65
CA ASP A 177 18.12 20.28 6.49
C ASP A 177 18.84 19.18 5.66
N ASN A 178 19.67 18.35 6.29
CA ASN A 178 20.30 17.20 5.65
C ASN A 178 19.28 16.08 5.35
N ASP A 179 19.54 15.22 4.35
CA ASP A 179 18.58 14.22 3.83
C ASP A 179 17.89 13.36 4.90
N ASN A 180 18.62 12.86 5.90
CA ASN A 180 18.02 12.04 6.97
C ASN A 180 17.13 12.88 7.88
N SER A 181 17.51 14.13 8.15
CA SER A 181 16.75 15.03 9.03
C SER A 181 15.50 15.54 8.32
N ARG A 182 15.58 15.83 7.01
CA ARG A 182 14.41 16.15 6.17
C ARG A 182 13.36 15.05 6.20
N LEU A 183 13.79 13.80 6.02
CA LEU A 183 12.90 12.64 6.07
C LEU A 183 12.30 12.43 7.46
N LEU A 184 13.06 12.68 8.52
CA LEU A 184 12.58 12.63 9.90
C LEU A 184 11.53 13.70 10.18
N HIS A 185 11.76 14.96 9.78
CA HIS A 185 10.78 16.04 9.90
C HIS A 185 9.49 15.72 9.15
N PHE A 186 9.59 15.12 7.96
CA PHE A 186 8.43 14.65 7.20
C PHE A 186 7.67 13.53 7.94
N ILE A 187 8.39 12.55 8.49
CA ILE A 187 7.81 11.47 9.30
C ILE A 187 7.08 12.01 10.54
N ASP A 188 7.68 12.98 11.22
CA ASP A 188 7.06 13.63 12.39
C ASP A 188 5.82 14.44 12.00
N LEU A 189 5.87 15.14 10.87
CA LEU A 189 4.71 15.81 10.30
C LEU A 189 3.58 14.81 10.06
N VAL A 190 3.80 13.75 9.27
CA VAL A 190 2.72 12.81 8.92
C VAL A 190 2.19 12.05 10.13
N SER A 191 3.04 11.77 11.13
CA SER A 191 2.63 11.08 12.37
C SER A 191 1.71 11.94 13.23
N ASN A 192 1.90 13.26 13.22
CA ASN A 192 1.16 14.20 14.05
C ASN A 192 0.08 14.98 13.30
N TYR A 193 0.00 14.81 11.98
CA TYR A 193 -0.90 15.57 11.12
C TYR A 193 -2.36 15.30 11.50
N LYS A 194 -3.12 16.38 11.64
CA LYS A 194 -4.56 16.36 11.91
C LYS A 194 -5.22 17.28 10.89
N TYR A 195 -6.19 16.74 10.18
CA TYR A 195 -6.97 17.49 9.19
C TYR A 195 -8.46 17.35 9.48
N GLU A 196 -9.20 18.44 9.42
CA GLU A 196 -10.65 18.40 9.57
C GLU A 196 -11.32 18.48 8.19
N TYR A 197 -12.13 17.47 7.86
CA TYR A 197 -12.95 17.47 6.66
C TYR A 197 -14.40 17.28 7.03
N LYS A 198 -15.24 18.28 6.74
CA LYS A 198 -16.69 18.25 7.01
C LYS A 198 -17.03 17.86 8.48
N GLY A 199 -16.25 18.35 9.44
CA GLY A 199 -16.44 18.07 10.87
C GLY A 199 -15.92 16.71 11.35
N GLN A 200 -15.27 15.93 10.48
CA GLN A 200 -14.54 14.72 10.87
C GLN A 200 -13.04 15.01 10.94
N THR A 201 -12.43 14.69 12.08
CA THR A 201 -10.98 14.76 12.24
C THR A 201 -10.33 13.52 11.65
N ILE A 202 -9.49 13.73 10.65
CA ILE A 202 -8.67 12.76 9.96
C ILE A 202 -7.26 12.85 10.56
N PHE A 203 -6.84 11.78 11.25
CA PHE A 203 -5.53 11.69 11.90
C PHE A 203 -4.56 10.95 10.99
N GLY A 204 -3.40 11.56 10.70
CA GLY A 204 -2.39 11.13 9.73
C GLY A 204 -2.41 9.65 9.32
N PRO A 205 -1.59 8.75 9.88
CA PRO A 205 -1.49 7.38 9.39
C PRO A 205 -2.69 6.49 9.78
N VAL A 206 -3.56 6.99 10.67
CA VAL A 206 -4.80 6.32 11.10
C VAL A 206 -5.91 6.51 10.06
N ALA A 207 -5.83 7.56 9.25
CA ALA A 207 -6.79 7.89 8.19
C ALA A 207 -6.84 6.87 7.04
N PHE A 208 -5.79 6.06 6.91
CA PHE A 208 -5.58 5.12 5.82
C PHE A 208 -5.63 3.65 6.28
N ALA A 209 -6.00 3.40 7.55
CA ALA A 209 -6.10 2.07 8.15
C ALA A 209 -7.50 1.47 7.98
#